data_AF-A0A4R4WTN4-F1
#
_entry.id   AF-A0A4R4WTN4-F1
#
_cell.length_a   1.000
_cell.length_b   1.000
_cell.length_c   1.000
_cell.angle_alpha   90.00
_cell.angle_beta   90.00
_cell.angle_gamma   90.00
#
_symmetry.space_group_name_H-M   'P 1'
#
loop_
_entity.id
_entity.type
_entity.pdbx_description
1 polymer ?
#
loop_
_entity_poly.entity_id
_entity_poly.type
_entity_poly.pdbx_seq_one_letter_code
_entity_poly.pdbx_strand_id
1 'polypeptide(L)' 'MPKDARATRERLLRAGAHHFAADGIDAARTRDIVTTAGQGNDSAITYHFGSRAGLLEAILRAGVTRMEPARAATLPT' A
#
# COMPACT_ATOMS: atom_id res chain seq x y z
N MET A 1 11.72 8.53 -19.80
CA MET A 1 10.87 7.32 -19.76
C MET A 1 9.62 7.63 -18.95
N PRO A 2 8.41 7.31 -19.41
CA PRO A 2 7.25 7.38 -18.54
C PRO A 2 7.54 6.46 -17.34
N LYS A 3 7.50 7.00 -16.11
CA LYS A 3 7.59 6.17 -14.91
C LYS A 3 6.48 5.13 -15.03
N ASP A 4 6.84 3.85 -15.03
CA ASP A 4 5.85 2.77 -15.08
C ASP A 4 4.87 2.95 -13.90
N ALA A 5 3.61 3.21 -14.25
CA ALA A 5 2.53 3.44 -13.30
C ALA A 5 2.34 2.23 -12.39
N ARG A 6 2.56 1.01 -12.90
CA ARG A 6 2.49 -0.22 -12.12
C ARG A 6 3.63 -0.29 -11.12
N ALA A 7 4.87 -0.09 -11.56
CA ALA A 7 6.03 -0.10 -10.66
C ALA A 7 5.96 1.00 -9.58
N THR A 8 5.36 2.15 -9.90
CA THR A 8 5.09 3.22 -8.93
C THR A 8 4.04 2.80 -7.91
N ARG A 9 2.92 2.24 -8.39
CA ARG A 9 1.86 1.70 -7.52
C ARG A 9 2.40 0.64 -6.55
N GLU A 10 3.24 -0.28 -7.02
CA GLU A 10 3.84 -1.31 -6.19
C GLU A 10 4.81 -0.75 -5.13
N ARG A 11 5.62 0.25 -5.48
CA ARG A 11 6.50 0.93 -4.50
C ARG A 11 5.71 1.65 -3.42
N LEU A 12 4.65 2.37 -3.80
CA LEU A 12 3.76 3.03 -2.85
C LEU A 12 3.06 2.03 -1.93
N LEU A 13 2.63 0.88 -2.46
CA LEU A 13 2.01 -0.18 -1.66
C LEU A 13 2.99 -0.74 -0.60
N ARG A 14 4.24 -1.00 -0.98
CA ARG A 14 5.27 -1.47 -0.04
C ARG A 14 5.66 -0.41 0.99
N ALA A 15 5.89 0.82 0.56
CA ALA A 15 6.24 1.93 1.45
C ALA A 15 5.10 2.23 2.44
N GLY A 16 3.85 2.24 1.95
CA GLY A 16 2.68 2.41 2.79
C GLY A 16 2.56 1.31 3.84
N ALA A 17 2.71 0.05 3.44
CA ALA A 17 2.65 -1.08 4.36
C ALA A 17 3.73 -0.98 5.46
N HIS A 18 4.95 -0.57 5.09
CA HIS A 18 6.02 -0.34 6.05
C HIS A 18 5.67 0.73 7.08
N HIS A 19 5.27 1.94 6.64
CA HIS A 19 4.97 3.04 7.55
C HIS A 19 3.71 2.79 8.39
N PHE A 20 2.64 2.25 7.81
CA PHE A 20 1.44 1.92 8.59
C PHE A 20 1.72 0.88 9.68
N ALA A 21 2.61 -0.08 9.41
CA ALA A 21 2.99 -1.11 10.39
C ALA A 21 3.96 -0.57 11.45
N ALA A 22 4.95 0.24 11.04
CA ALA A 22 5.99 0.75 11.94
C ALA A 22 5.50 1.92 12.81
N ASP A 23 4.77 2.85 12.22
CA ASP A 23 4.37 4.11 12.86
C ASP A 23 2.92 4.06 13.37
N GLY A 24 2.12 3.12 12.88
CA GLY A 24 0.69 3.03 13.15
C GLY A 24 -0.17 3.83 12.16
N ILE A 25 -1.46 3.50 12.10
CA ILE A 25 -2.39 4.03 11.10
C ILE A 25 -2.57 5.54 11.21
N ASP A 26 -2.51 6.14 12.40
CA ASP A 26 -2.71 7.58 12.55
C ASP A 26 -1.41 8.38 12.39
N ALA A 27 -0.28 7.85 12.84
CA ALA A 27 0.98 8.59 12.83
C ALA A 27 1.74 8.51 11.48
N ALA A 28 1.49 7.48 10.66
CA ALA A 28 2.15 7.31 9.36
C ALA A 28 1.88 8.48 8.40
N ARG A 29 2.88 9.29 8.06
CA ARG A 29 2.64 10.49 7.23
C ARG A 29 2.68 10.14 5.74
N THR A 30 1.73 10.68 4.98
CA THR A 30 1.65 10.52 3.51
C THR A 30 2.95 10.89 2.81
N ARG A 31 3.58 11.99 3.23
CA ARG A 31 4.86 12.46 2.70
C ARG A 31 5.99 11.44 2.88
N ASP A 32 6.06 10.77 4.03
CA ASP A 32 7.13 9.83 4.35
C ASP A 32 6.97 8.57 3.47
N ILE A 33 5.73 8.11 3.29
CA ILE A 33 5.38 7.03 2.35
C ILE A 33 5.80 7.37 0.91
N VAL A 34 5.47 8.57 0.44
CA VAL A 34 5.78 9.04 -0.91
C VAL A 34 7.29 9.15 -1.14
N THR A 35 8.02 9.71 -0.17
CA THR A 35 9.48 9.81 -0.20
C THR A 35 10.12 8.43 -0.22
N THR A 36 9.71 7.51 0.66
CA THR A 36 10.20 6.12 0.68
C THR A 36 9.88 5.38 -0.63
N ALA A 37 8.74 5.70 -1.26
CA ALA A 37 8.39 5.15 -2.57
C ALA A 37 9.16 5.80 -3.75
N GLY A 38 10.02 6.79 -3.51
CA GLY A 38 10.77 7.52 -4.55
C GLY A 38 9.88 8.40 -5.42
N GLN A 39 8.80 8.95 -4.85
CA GLN A 39 7.89 9.88 -5.49
C GLN A 39 8.08 11.30 -4.93
N GLY A 40 7.69 12.30 -5.74
CA GLY A 40 7.94 13.71 -5.41
C GLY A 40 6.82 14.39 -4.63
N ASN A 41 5.61 13.81 -4.60
CA ASN A 41 4.45 14.41 -3.95
C ASN A 41 3.33 13.42 -3.63
N ASP A 42 2.42 13.87 -2.76
CA ASP A 42 1.25 13.13 -2.28
C ASP A 42 0.25 12.80 -3.39
N SER A 43 0.27 13.55 -4.50
CA SER A 43 -0.61 13.29 -5.66
C SER A 43 -0.40 11.91 -6.25
N ALA A 44 0.77 11.28 -6.06
CA ALA A 44 1.01 9.91 -6.49
C ALA A 44 0.10 8.90 -5.75
N ILE A 45 -0.19 9.13 -4.46
CA ILE A 45 -1.12 8.28 -3.70
C ILE A 45 -2.54 8.48 -4.20
N THR A 46 -2.98 9.73 -4.36
CA THR A 46 -4.31 10.05 -4.90
C THR A 46 -4.50 9.47 -6.30
N TYR A 47 -3.50 9.55 -7.17
CA TYR A 47 -3.56 9.02 -8.53
C TYR A 47 -3.70 7.48 -8.57
N HIS A 48 -2.98 6.77 -7.71
CA HIS A 48 -2.95 5.29 -7.74
C HIS A 48 -4.00 4.60 -6.86
N PHE A 49 -4.46 5.29 -5.82
CA PHE A 49 -5.30 4.71 -4.77
C PHE A 49 -6.51 5.58 -4.40
N GLY A 50 -6.68 6.75 -5.01
CA GLY A 50 -7.75 7.70 -4.71
C GLY A 50 -7.56 8.47 -3.40
N SER A 51 -7.00 7.85 -2.37
CA SER A 51 -6.73 8.49 -1.08
C SER A 51 -5.72 7.68 -0.25
N ARG A 52 -5.29 8.26 0.88
CA ARG A 52 -4.51 7.55 1.91
C ARG A 52 -5.28 6.35 2.48
N ALA A 53 -6.59 6.49 2.67
CA ALA A 53 -7.46 5.40 3.10
C ALA A 53 -7.55 4.31 2.02
N GLY A 54 -7.63 4.69 0.74
CA GLY A 54 -7.61 3.74 -0.37
C GLY A 54 -6.27 3.00 -0.51
N LEU A 55 -5.15 3.65 -0.16
CA LEU A 55 -3.85 2.97 -0.05
C LEU A 55 -3.86 1.93 1.07
N LEU A 56 -4.37 2.28 2.26
CA LEU A 56 -4.51 1.35 3.38
C LEU A 56 -5.39 0.16 3.00
N GLU A 57 -6.55 0.40 2.37
CA GLU A 57 -7.44 -0.66 1.91
C GLU A 57 -6.74 -1.59 0.90
N ALA A 58 -5.99 -1.04 -0.05
CA ALA A 58 -5.25 -1.83 -1.02
C ALA A 58 -4.18 -2.72 -0.36
N ILE A 59 -3.52 -2.23 0.69
CA ILE A 59 -2.55 -3.00 1.48
C ILE A 59 -3.24 -4.13 2.23
N LEU A 60 -4.33 -3.84 2.94
CA LEU A 60 -5.10 -4.85 3.68
C LEU A 60 -5.63 -5.93 2.74
N ARG A 61 -6.20 -5.53 1.60
CA ARG A 61 -6.69 -6.45 0.57
C ARG A 61 -5.57 -7.33 0.03
N ALA A 62 -4.41 -6.77 -0.27
CA ALA A 62 -3.26 -7.56 -0.73
C ALA A 62 -2.81 -8.58 0.34
N GLY A 63 -2.82 -8.20 1.62
CA GLY A 63 -2.55 -9.10 2.74
C GLY A 63 -3.56 -10.24 2.81
N VAL A 64 -4.87 -9.92 2.79
CA VAL A 64 -5.95 -10.92 2.80
C VAL A 64 -5.79 -11.89 1.62
N THR A 65 -5.69 -11.38 0.40
CA THR A 65 -5.51 -12.22 -0.81
C THR A 65 -4.31 -13.16 -0.70
N ARG A 66 -3.20 -12.73 -0.08
CA ARG A 66 -2.03 -13.59 0.17
C ARG A 66 -2.32 -14.71 1.18
N MET A 67 -3.16 -14.44 2.18
CA MET A 67 -3.50 -15.38 3.26
C MET A 67 -4.64 -16.34 2.88
N GLU A 68 -5.51 -15.95 1.94
CA GLU A 68 -6.69 -16.73 1.54
C GLU A 68 -6.39 -18.19 1.19
N PRO A 69 -5.32 -18.55 0.44
CA PRO A 69 -5.02 -19.95 0.15
C PRO A 69 -4.73 -20.78 1.41
N ALA A 70 -4.00 -20.22 2.38
CA ALA A 70 -3.70 -20.89 3.64
C ALA A 70 -4.94 -21.02 4.53
N ARG A 71 -5.80 -19.99 4.53
CA ARG A 71 -7.10 -20.00 5.23
C ARG A 71 -7.98 -21.12 4.69
N ALA A 72 -8.14 -21.21 3.37
CA ALA A 72 -8.97 -22.21 2.70
C ALA A 72 -8.49 -23.65 2.91
N ALA A 73 -7.17 -23.87 3.03
CA ALA A 73 -6.62 -25.19 3.32
C ALA A 73 -6.85 -25.66 4.77
N THR A 74 -7.06 -24.73 5.71
CA THR A 74 -7.13 -25.03 7.16
C THR A 74 -8.57 -25.09 7.69
N LEU A 75 -9.50 -24.36 7.07
CA LEU A 75 -10.92 -24.32 7.49
C LEU A 75 -11.78 -25.09 6.47
N PRO A 76 -12.45 -26.20 6.86
CA PRO A 76 -13.42 -26.85 5.98
C PRO A 76 -14.60 -25.90 5.74
N THR A 77 -15.07 -25.85 4.49
CA THR A 77 -16.18 -25.00 4.04
C THR A 77 -17.52 -25.66 4.32
#